data_AF-A0A951XD17-F1
#
_entry.id   AF-A0A951XD17-F1
#
_cell.length_a   1.000
_cell.length_b   1.000
_cell.length_c   1.000
_cell.angle_alpha   90.00
_cell.angle_beta   90.00
_cell.angle_gamma   90.00
#
_symmetry.space_group_name_H-M   'P 1'
#
loop_
_entity.id
_entity.type
_entity.pdbx_description
1 polymer ?
#
loop_
_entity_poly.entity_id
_entity_poly.type
_entity_poly.pdbx_seq_one_letter_code
_entity_poly.pdbx_strand_id
1 'polypeptide(L)' 'MGKEKIRLPIGSGKALIFEADPANKDEQDFAKLCKEVAATKPQSIQEFFTRLNELQQKKPPEASKIMSRRM' A
#
# COMPACT_ATOMS: atom_id res chain seq x y z
N MET A 1 -18.51 -12.04 -0.65
CA MET A 1 -17.74 -11.33 -1.69
C MET A 1 -16.28 -11.66 -1.45
N GLY A 2 -15.55 -12.11 -2.48
CA GLY A 2 -14.19 -12.66 -2.32
C GLY A 2 -13.13 -11.56 -2.36
N LYS A 3 -12.27 -11.51 -1.34
CA LYS A 3 -11.09 -10.63 -1.35
C LYS A 3 -10.10 -11.09 -2.41
N GLU A 4 -9.52 -10.16 -3.15
CA GLU A 4 -8.45 -10.44 -4.11
C GLU A 4 -7.12 -10.60 -3.35
N LYS A 5 -6.44 -11.72 -3.56
CA LYS A 5 -5.13 -12.00 -2.95
C LYS A 5 -4.00 -11.51 -3.85
N ILE A 6 -3.34 -10.44 -3.43
CA ILE A 6 -2.21 -9.85 -4.15
C ILE A 6 -0.92 -10.35 -3.51
N ARG A 7 -0.08 -11.04 -4.30
CA ARG A 7 1.23 -11.53 -3.87
C ARG A 7 2.29 -10.45 -4.12
N LEU A 8 2.99 -10.07 -3.07
CA LEU A 8 3.99 -9.01 -3.04
C LEU A 8 5.35 -9.62 -2.68
N PRO A 9 6.20 -9.94 -3.66
CA PRO A 9 7.48 -10.60 -3.41
C PRO A 9 8.42 -9.74 -2.55
N ILE A 10 9.08 -10.38 -1.58
CA ILE A 10 10.11 -9.79 -0.71
C ILE A 10 11.29 -10.76 -0.58
N GLY A 11 12.47 -10.32 -1.00
CA GLY A 11 13.69 -11.12 -0.99
C GLY A 11 13.58 -12.39 -1.84
N SER A 12 14.43 -13.38 -1.53
CA SER A 12 14.65 -14.55 -2.39
C SER A 12 13.66 -15.71 -2.19
N GLY A 13 12.57 -15.52 -1.44
CA GLY A 13 11.62 -16.61 -1.20
C GLY A 13 10.44 -16.30 -0.28
N LYS A 14 10.26 -15.03 0.12
CA LYS A 14 9.11 -14.61 0.93
C LYS A 14 8.21 -13.72 0.07
N ALA A 15 6.93 -13.70 0.39
CA ALA A 15 5.99 -12.77 -0.22
C ALA A 15 4.98 -12.34 0.84
N LEU A 16 4.65 -11.04 0.87
CA LEU A 16 3.47 -10.59 1.59
C LEU A 16 2.23 -10.89 0.77
N ILE A 17 1.16 -11.25 1.45
CA ILE A 17 -0.16 -11.41 0.84
C ILE A 17 -1.00 -10.25 1.33
N PHE A 18 -1.42 -9.40 0.42
CA PHE A 18 -2.41 -8.36 0.70
C PHE A 18 -3.76 -8.82 0.16
N GLU A 19 -4.76 -8.87 1.03
CA GLU A 19 -6.13 -9.22 0.65
C GLU A 19 -6.92 -7.93 0.50
N ALA A 20 -7.18 -7.52 -0.74
CA ALA A 20 -7.92 -6.30 -1.06
C ALA A 20 -9.35 -6.65 -1.47
N ASP A 21 -10.34 -5.98 -0.90
CA ASP A 21 -11.68 -6.05 -1.47
C ASP A 21 -11.72 -5.36 -2.85
N PRO A 22 -12.21 -6.02 -3.92
CA PRO A 22 -12.27 -5.42 -5.25
C PRO A 22 -13.29 -4.28 -5.39
N ALA A 23 -14.28 -4.20 -4.49
CA ALA A 23 -15.26 -3.12 -4.47
C ALA A 23 -14.80 -1.93 -3.63
N ASN A 24 -13.77 -2.08 -2.79
CA ASN A 24 -13.24 -1.02 -1.95
C ASN A 24 -12.10 -0.26 -2.65
N LYS A 25 -12.35 1.00 -3.02
CA LYS A 25 -11.38 1.86 -3.72
C LYS A 25 -10.12 2.15 -2.89
N ASP A 26 -10.23 2.30 -1.58
CA ASP A 26 -9.10 2.60 -0.71
C ASP A 26 -8.15 1.39 -0.62
N GLU A 27 -8.72 0.18 -0.49
CA GLU A 27 -7.94 -1.07 -0.51
C GLU A 27 -7.28 -1.29 -1.87
N GLN A 28 -7.96 -0.94 -2.97
CA GLN A 28 -7.40 -1.02 -4.31
C GLN A 28 -6.27 0.01 -4.55
N ASP A 29 -6.36 1.22 -4.00
CA ASP A 29 -5.27 2.19 -4.10
C ASP A 29 -4.04 1.77 -3.28
N PHE A 30 -4.28 1.27 -2.06
CA PHE A 30 -3.21 0.71 -1.22
C PHE A 30 -2.55 -0.51 -1.86
N ALA A 31 -3.33 -1.37 -2.51
CA ALA A 31 -2.84 -2.48 -3.30
C ALA A 31 -1.90 -2.04 -4.43
N LYS A 32 -2.20 -0.92 -5.11
CA LYS A 32 -1.32 -0.35 -6.15
C LYS A 32 0.01 0.12 -5.55
N LEU A 33 -0.04 0.85 -4.44
CA LEU A 33 1.17 1.28 -3.71
C LEU A 33 2.05 0.09 -3.32
N CYS A 34 1.43 -0.96 -2.77
CA CYS A 34 2.14 -2.18 -2.41
C CYS A 34 2.82 -2.84 -3.63
N LYS A 35 2.14 -2.88 -4.79
CA LYS A 35 2.70 -3.39 -6.05
C LYS A 35 3.90 -2.56 -6.52
N GLU A 36 3.84 -1.23 -6.40
CA GLU A 36 4.96 -0.34 -6.73
C GLU A 36 6.18 -0.61 -5.85
N VAL A 37 5.98 -0.77 -4.53
CA VAL A 37 7.08 -1.13 -3.62
C VAL A 37 7.64 -2.51 -3.96
N ALA A 38 6.79 -3.51 -4.20
CA ALA A 38 7.23 -4.85 -4.55
C ALA A 38 8.05 -4.88 -5.86
N ALA A 39 7.73 -4.01 -6.82
CA ALA A 39 8.49 -3.87 -8.06
C ALA A 39 9.94 -3.42 -7.83
N THR A 40 10.20 -2.70 -6.73
CA THR A 40 11.55 -2.30 -6.31
C THR A 40 12.36 -3.42 -5.66
N LYS A 41 11.80 -4.65 -5.60
CA LYS A 41 12.40 -5.88 -5.06
C LYS A 41 13.04 -5.70 -3.68
N PRO A 42 12.28 -5.28 -2.67
CA PRO A 42 12.81 -5.13 -1.33
C PRO A 42 13.32 -6.47 -0.81
N GLN A 43 14.47 -6.47 -0.15
CA GLN A 43 15.12 -7.68 0.36
C GLN A 43 14.56 -8.12 1.72
N SER A 44 13.88 -7.22 2.43
CA SER A 44 13.34 -7.46 3.77
C SER A 44 11.98 -6.79 3.96
N ILE A 45 11.20 -7.30 4.92
CA ILE A 45 9.91 -6.69 5.32
C ILE A 45 10.10 -5.25 5.78
N GLN A 46 11.15 -4.98 6.56
CA GLN A 46 11.46 -3.63 7.01
C GLN A 46 11.69 -2.69 5.83
N GLU A 47 12.51 -3.09 4.85
CA GLU A 47 12.77 -2.29 3.65
C GLU A 47 11.49 -2.05 2.82
N PHE A 48 10.63 -3.07 2.71
CA PHE A 48 9.32 -2.94 2.06
C PHE A 48 8.49 -1.83 2.73
N PHE A 49 8.30 -1.87 4.04
CA PHE A 49 7.49 -0.87 4.73
C PHE A 49 8.16 0.51 4.80
N THR A 50 9.49 0.58 4.87
CA THR A 50 10.22 1.86 4.77
C THR A 50 9.92 2.53 3.44
N ARG A 51 10.08 1.83 2.31
CA ARG A 51 9.80 2.36 0.96
C ARG A 51 8.33 2.68 0.74
N LEU A 52 7.43 1.88 1.32
CA LEU A 52 5.99 2.14 1.29
C LEU A 52 5.65 3.46 1.99
N ASN A 53 6.21 3.67 3.19
CA ASN A 53 6.03 4.91 3.93
C ASN A 53 6.63 6.11 3.18
N GLU A 54 7.80 5.97 2.56
CA GLU A 54 8.38 7.01 1.71
C GLU A 54 7.48 7.36 0.51
N LEU A 55 6.87 6.38 -0.15
CA LEU A 55 5.91 6.62 -1.24
C LEU A 55 4.64 7.31 -0.75
N GLN A 56 4.13 6.92 0.41
CA GLN A 56 2.97 7.57 1.02
C GLN A 56 3.26 9.02 1.44
N GLN A 57 4.47 9.32 1.90
CA GLN A 57 4.87 10.68 2.25
C GLN A 57 5.20 11.56 1.03
N LYS A 58 5.67 10.95 -0.08
CA LYS A 58 5.94 11.65 -1.34
C LYS A 58 4.69 11.93 -2.16
N LYS A 59 3.63 11.12 -2.01
CA LYS A 59 2.30 11.54 -2.46
C LYS A 59 1.91 12.72 -1.58
N PRO A 60 1.64 13.92 -2.14
CA PRO A 60 1.07 14.99 -1.32
C PRO A 60 -0.16 14.41 -0.62
N PRO A 61 -0.37 14.70 0.68
CA PRO A 61 -1.58 14.23 1.35
C PRO A 61 -2.73 14.68 0.47
N GLU A 62 -3.45 13.74 -0.14
CA GLU A 62 -4.72 14.05 -0.76
C GLU A 62 -5.48 14.73 0.37
N ALA A 63 -5.72 16.03 0.19
CA ALA A 63 -6.01 16.95 1.27
C ALA A 63 -7.05 16.28 2.15
N SER A 64 -6.60 15.75 3.29
CA SER A 64 -7.49 15.36 4.36
C SER A 64 -8.15 16.67 4.68
N LYS A 65 -9.34 16.88 4.12
CA LYS A 65 -10.23 17.97 4.45
C LYS A 65 -10.37 17.83 5.94
N ILE A 66 -9.53 18.55 6.68
CA ILE A 66 -9.82 19.00 8.00
C ILE A 66 -11.00 19.96 7.78
N MET A 67 -12.18 19.38 7.56
CA MET A 67 -13.44 19.99 7.89
C MET A 67 -13.47 20.02 9.42
N SER A 68 -12.65 20.90 10.00
CA SER A 68 -13.00 21.50 11.28
C SER A 68 -14.21 22.38 10.98
N ARG A 69 -15.37 21.74 11.16
CA ARG A 69 -16.68 22.35 11.29
C ARG A 69 -16.58 23.63 12.14
N ARG A 70 -17.30 24.65 11.67
CA ARG A 70 -17.75 25.84 12.42
C ARG A 70 -17.76 25.64 13.94
N MET A 71 -17.12 26.57 14.64
CA MET A 71 -17.74 27.31 15.74
C MET A 71 -17.46 28.79 15.55
#